data_AF-A0A381Q6T9-F1
#
_entry.id   AF-A0A381Q6T9-F1
#
_cell.length_a   1.000
_cell.length_b   1.000
_cell.length_c   1.000
_cell.angle_alpha   90.00
_cell.angle_beta   90.00
_cell.angle_gamma   90.00
#
_symmetry.space_group_name_H-M   'P 1'
#
loop_
_entity.id
_entity.type
_entity.pdbx_description
1 polymer ?
#
loop_
_entity_poly.entity_id
_entity_poly.type
_entity_poly.pdbx_seq_one_letter_code
_entity_poly.pdbx_strand_id
1 'polypeptide(L)' 'MVNSRCRSNRIKLDDACAHCAERIHLEANNGIVTQVTSEDAVVHRGGT' A
#
# COMPACT_ATOMS: atom_id res chain seq x y z
N MET A 1 4.90 -24.43 18.27
CA MET A 1 3.55 -24.09 17.77
C MET A 1 3.48 -22.56 17.66
N VAL A 2 3.72 -21.99 16.48
CA VAL A 2 3.77 -20.54 16.29
C VAL A 2 2.33 -20.04 16.15
N ASN A 3 1.83 -19.38 17.18
CA ASN A 3 0.46 -18.88 17.24
C ASN A 3 0.40 -17.51 16.54
N SER A 4 0.58 -17.46 15.22
CA SER A 4 0.41 -16.20 14.48
C SER A 4 -1.06 -16.03 14.12
N ARG A 5 -1.80 -15.39 15.03
CA ARG A 5 -3.10 -14.78 14.74
C ARG A 5 -2.91 -13.63 13.75
N CYS A 6 -2.63 -13.91 12.48
CA CYS A 6 -2.85 -12.93 11.42
C CYS A 6 -4.36 -12.86 11.16
N ARG A 7 -5.10 -12.29 12.13
CA ARG A 7 -6.45 -11.76 11.89
C ARG A 7 -6.30 -10.67 10.83
N SER A 8 -7.08 -10.73 9.77
CA SER A 8 -7.21 -9.75 8.67
C SER A 8 -6.16 -8.64 8.69
N ASN A 9 -5.06 -8.82 7.97
CA ASN A 9 -3.97 -7.85 7.93
C ASN A 9 -4.35 -6.72 6.97
N ARG A 10 -5.13 -5.76 7.47
CA ARG A 10 -5.51 -4.54 6.75
C ARG A 10 -4.40 -3.50 6.93
N ILE A 11 -3.75 -3.16 5.83
CA ILE A 11 -2.70 -2.15 5.76
C ILE A 11 -3.28 -0.95 5.02
N LYS A 12 -3.06 0.24 5.59
CA LYS A 12 -3.36 1.52 4.96
C LYS A 12 -2.05 2.27 4.75
N LEU A 13 -1.81 2.69 3.52
CA LEU A 13 -0.69 3.53 3.13
C LEU A 13 -1.24 4.87 2.66
N ASP A 14 -0.57 5.92 3.07
CA ASP A 14 -0.87 7.29 2.70
C ASP A 14 0.48 7.98 2.46
N ASP A 15 0.69 8.43 1.23
CA ASP A 15 1.95 8.97 0.77
C ASP A 15 1.72 10.10 -0.24
N ALA A 16 2.78 10.77 -0.68
CA ALA A 16 2.74 11.75 -1.75
C ALA A 16 3.56 11.26 -2.95
N CYS A 17 3.04 11.48 -4.16
CA CYS A 17 3.76 11.21 -5.39
C CYS A 17 5.05 12.05 -5.43
N ALA A 18 6.19 11.40 -5.63
CA ALA A 18 7.49 12.09 -5.66
C ALA A 18 7.62 13.13 -6.78
N HIS A 19 6.85 12.98 -7.88
CA HIS A 19 6.91 13.89 -9.03
C HIS A 19 5.96 15.08 -8.92
N CYS A 20 4.69 14.83 -8.58
CA CYS A 20 3.64 15.86 -8.59
C CYS A 20 3.11 16.23 -7.20
N ALA A 21 3.62 15.63 -6.13
CA ALA A 21 3.19 15.81 -4.74
C ALA A 21 1.71 15.46 -4.45
N GLU A 22 0.99 14.88 -5.41
CA GLU A 22 -0.38 14.41 -5.21
C GLU A 22 -0.46 13.29 -4.18
N ARG A 23 -1.54 13.27 -3.41
CA ARG A 23 -1.72 12.32 -2.31
C ARG A 23 -2.19 10.97 -2.83
N ILE A 24 -1.44 9.93 -2.50
CA ILE A 24 -1.74 8.54 -2.86
C ILE A 24 -2.17 7.82 -1.60
N HIS A 25 -3.39 7.27 -1.61
CA HIS A 25 -3.90 6.38 -0.59
C HIS A 25 -4.02 4.97 -1.17
N LEU A 26 -3.48 3.99 -0.46
CA LEU A 26 -3.58 2.58 -0.81
C LEU A 26 -4.08 1.79 0.39
N GLU A 27 -5.05 0.92 0.16
CA GLU A 27 -5.51 -0.04 1.13
C GLU A 27 -5.27 -1.46 0.62
N ALA A 28 -4.66 -2.29 1.46
CA ALA A 28 -4.51 -3.71 1.21
C ALA A 28 -5.12 -4.52 2.36
N ASN A 29 -5.81 -5.60 2.04
CA ASN A 29 -6.36 -6.54 3.02
C ASN A 29 -5.85 -7.93 2.69
N ASN A 30 -5.15 -8.55 3.64
CA ASN A 30 -4.52 -9.87 3.46
C ASN A 30 -3.61 -9.95 2.23
N GLY A 31 -2.86 -8.87 1.95
CA GLY A 31 -1.92 -8.78 0.82
C GLY A 31 -2.57 -8.49 -0.53
N ILE A 32 -3.90 -8.36 -0.60
CA ILE A 32 -4.62 -7.96 -1.81
C ILE A 32 -4.90 -6.46 -1.72
N VAL A 33 -4.52 -5.70 -2.75
CA VAL A 33 -4.87 -4.28 -2.85
C VAL A 33 -6.37 -4.16 -3.12
N THR A 34 -7.10 -3.49 -2.23
CA THR A 34 -8.56 -3.31 -2.32
C THR A 34 -8.97 -1.90 -2.71
N GLN A 35 -8.08 -0.90 -2.55
CA GLN A 35 -8.35 0.48 -2.92
C GLN A 35 -7.04 1.22 -3.25
N VAL A 36 -7.05 2.04 -4.30
CA VAL A 36 -6.01 3.01 -4.63
C VAL A 36 -6.69 4.31 -5.10
N THR A 37 -6.25 5.48 -4.64
CA THR A 37 -6.84 6.76 -5.08
C THR A 37 -6.47 7.18 -6.49
N SER A 38 -5.32 6.72 -7.00
CA SER A 38 -4.89 6.91 -8.38
C SER A 38 -4.57 5.55 -8.98
N GLU A 39 -5.36 5.11 -9.96
CA GLU A 39 -5.21 3.79 -10.59
C GLU A 39 -3.86 3.66 -11.31
N ASP A 40 -3.25 4.79 -11.69
CA ASP A 40 -1.95 4.87 -12.35
C ASP A 40 -0.76 4.99 -11.38
N ALA A 41 -0.99 4.86 -10.07
CA ALA A 41 0.09 4.92 -9.09
C ALA A 41 1.08 3.76 -9.29
N VAL A 42 2.34 4.09 -9.59
CA VAL A 42 3.42 3.12 -9.78
C VAL A 42 4.43 3.19 -8.63
N VAL A 43 4.87 2.03 -8.16
CA VAL A 43 5.93 1.94 -7.15
C VAL A 43 7.27 1.82 -7.86
N HIS A 44 8.11 2.85 -7.75
CA HIS A 44 9.49 2.79 -8.20
C HIS A 44 10.34 2.08 -7.15
N ARG A 45 10.82 0.88 -7.47
CA ARG A 45 11.76 0.15 -6.60
C ARG A 45 13.16 0.70 -6.83
N GLY A 46 13.61 1.62 -5.97
CA GLY A 46 14.99 2.08 -5.98
C GLY A 46 15.94 0.96 -5.59
N GLY A 47 16.88 0.62 -6.49
CA GLY A 47 18.10 -0.10 -6.11
C GLY A 47 19.01 0.86 -5.35
N THR A 48 19.68 0.35 -4.32
CA THR A 48 20.53 1.09 -3.35
C THR A 48 21.33 2.23 -3.94
#